data_AF-A0A0V1FL51-F1
#
_entry.id   AF-A0A0V1FL51-F1
#
_cell.length_a   1.000
_cell.length_b   1.000
_cell.length_c   1.000
_cell.angle_alpha   90.00
_cell.angle_beta   90.00
_cell.angle_gamma   90.00
#
_symmetry.space_group_name_H-M   'P 1'
#
loop_
_entity.id
_entity.type
_entity.pdbx_description
1 polymer ?
#
loop_
_entity_poly.entity_id
_entity_poly.type
_entity_poly.pdbx_seq_one_letter_code
_entity_poly.pdbx_strand_id
1 'polypeptide(L)' 'MTKRGMLSVIMKIFDPLGYLSPFLVKAKRIDWDTPLPKNMMKDWRDWIAEIPSISEIRLSRYLLPVETDYIK' A
#
# COMPACT_ATOMS: atom_id res chain seq x y z
N MET A 1 -9.85 14.25 9.32
CA MET A 1 -8.76 13.31 8.98
C MET A 1 -7.48 14.12 8.83
N THR A 2 -6.46 13.87 9.64
CA THR A 2 -5.12 14.49 9.54
C THR A 2 -4.14 13.50 8.90
N LYS A 3 -3.05 13.97 8.29
CA LYS A 3 -2.05 13.09 7.65
C LYS A 3 -1.38 12.13 8.64
N ARG A 4 -1.17 12.55 9.89
CA ARG A 4 -0.72 11.65 10.97
C ARG A 4 -1.73 10.52 11.22
N GLY A 5 -3.02 10.83 11.23
CA GLY A 5 -4.08 9.80 11.34
C GLY A 5 -4.05 8.83 10.16
N MET A 6 -3.78 9.33 8.95
CA MET A 6 -3.61 8.50 7.76
C MET A 6 -2.40 7.57 7.88
N LEU A 7 -1.24 8.11 8.26
CA LEU A 7 -0.02 7.34 8.50
C LEU A 7 -0.24 6.25 9.54
N SER A 8 -0.93 6.56 10.64
CA SER A 8 -1.27 5.57 11.66
C SER A 8 -2.09 4.40 11.09
N VAL A 9 -3.01 4.64 10.15
CA VAL A 9 -3.75 3.57 9.48
C VAL A 9 -2.85 2.77 8.55
N ILE A 10 -2.02 3.44 7.74
CA ILE A 10 -1.09 2.80 6.80
C ILE A 10 -0.10 1.90 7.53
N MET A 11 0.44 2.35 8.68
CA MET A 11 1.41 1.60 9.47
C MET A 11 0.83 0.33 10.12
N LYS A 12 -0.50 0.16 10.12
CA LYS A 12 -1.13 -1.10 10.54
C LYS A 12 -1.05 -2.19 9.46
N ILE A 13 -0.73 -1.83 8.22
CA ILE A 13 -0.55 -2.78 7.12
C ILE A 13 0.86 -3.39 7.24
N PHE A 14 0.94 -4.65 7.65
CA PHE A 14 2.20 -5.38 7.73
C PHE A 14 2.58 -5.94 6.35
N ASP A 15 3.67 -5.43 5.77
CA ASP A 15 4.19 -5.85 4.46
C ASP A 15 5.67 -6.23 4.56
N PRO A 16 5.98 -7.47 4.99
CA PRO A 16 7.36 -7.91 5.21
C PRO A 16 8.17 -8.05 3.91
N LEU A 17 7.49 -8.16 2.76
CA LEU A 17 8.12 -8.40 1.45
C LEU A 17 8.07 -7.19 0.52
N GLY A 18 7.39 -6.11 0.92
CA GLY A 18 7.30 -4.87 0.15
C GLY A 18 6.33 -4.94 -1.03
N TYR A 19 5.46 -5.95 -1.12
CA TYR A 19 4.52 -6.11 -2.25
C TYR A 19 3.46 -5.01 -2.30
N LEU A 20 3.16 -4.40 -1.17
CA LEU A 20 2.23 -3.28 -1.04
C LEU A 20 2.97 -1.94 -1.13
N SER A 21 4.29 -1.92 -1.37
CA SER A 21 5.07 -0.68 -1.48
C SER A 21 4.47 0.36 -2.43
N PRO A 22 4.00 0.02 -3.66
CA PRO A 22 3.34 1.00 -4.54
C PRO A 22 2.05 1.59 -3.94
N PHE A 23 1.33 0.79 -3.14
CA PHE A 23 0.12 1.19 -2.43
C PHE A 23 0.46 2.13 -1.25
N LEU A 24 1.54 1.83 -0.52
CA LEU A 24 2.02 2.61 0.63
C LEU A 24 2.70 3.93 0.21
N VAL A 25 3.34 3.98 -0.97
CA VAL A 25 4.03 5.18 -1.48
C VAL A 25 3.07 6.31 -1.82
N LYS A 26 1.88 6.01 -2.37
CA LYS A 26 0.81 7.02 -2.57
C LYS A 26 0.47 7.76 -1.28
N ALA A 27 0.59 7.07 -0.16
CA ALA A 27 0.17 7.54 1.14
C ALA A 27 1.28 8.33 1.88
N LYS A 28 2.56 8.16 1.50
CA LYS A 28 3.73 8.82 2.11
C LYS A 28 4.11 10.19 1.53
N ARG A 29 3.61 10.61 0.36
CA ARG A 29 4.02 11.86 -0.33
C ARG A 29 3.44 13.16 0.27
N ILE A 30 3.03 13.18 1.53
CA ILE A 30 2.18 14.25 2.06
C ILE A 30 2.71 14.81 3.40
N ASP A 31 3.04 16.12 3.43
CA ASP A 31 3.71 16.83 4.55
C ASP A 31 2.92 16.88 5.88
N TRP A 32 3.56 16.65 7.02
CA TRP A 32 3.03 15.93 8.20
C TRP A 32 1.95 16.62 9.04
N ASP A 33 1.89 17.96 9.03
CA ASP A 33 1.05 18.73 9.98
C ASP A 33 -0.05 19.58 9.33
N THR A 34 -0.25 19.47 8.02
CA THR A 34 -1.35 20.17 7.34
C THR A 34 -2.60 19.30 7.21
N PRO A 35 -3.81 19.86 7.42
CA PRO A 35 -5.06 19.16 7.12
C PRO A 35 -5.09 18.75 5.65
N LEU A 36 -5.67 17.58 5.35
CA LEU A 36 -5.79 17.13 3.97
C LEU A 36 -6.60 18.14 3.17
N PRO A 37 -6.12 18.60 2.01
CA PRO A 37 -6.92 19.47 1.17
C PRO A 37 -8.18 18.71 0.72
N LYS A 38 -9.32 19.42 0.64
CA LYS A 38 -10.65 18.80 0.47
C LYS A 38 -10.74 17.89 -0.76
N ASN A 39 -10.00 18.21 -1.82
CA ASN A 39 -9.88 17.40 -3.03
C ASN A 39 -9.30 16.00 -2.74
N MET A 40 -8.32 15.87 -1.86
CA MET A 40 -7.69 14.59 -1.50
C MET A 40 -8.53 13.76 -0.51
N MET A 41 -9.50 14.38 0.17
CA MET A 41 -10.28 13.69 1.20
C MET A 41 -11.20 12.62 0.60
N LYS A 42 -11.71 12.85 -0.63
CA LYS A 42 -12.50 11.84 -1.35
C LYS A 42 -11.62 10.65 -1.74
N ASP A 43 -10.52 10.91 -2.46
CA ASP A 43 -9.58 9.87 -2.89
C ASP A 43 -9.07 9.03 -1.72
N TRP A 44 -8.84 9.67 -0.57
CA TRP A 44 -8.43 8.96 0.64
C TRP A 44 -9.52 8.06 1.23
N ARG A 45 -10.77 8.52 1.25
CA ARG A 45 -11.90 7.68 1.73
C ARG A 45 -12.10 6.48 0.82
N ASP A 46 -12.03 6.70 -0.48
CA ASP A 46 -12.15 5.65 -1.49
C ASP A 46 -10.99 4.64 -1.30
N TRP A 47 -9.75 5.12 -1.15
CA TRP A 47 -8.58 4.27 -0.90
C TRP A 47 -8.65 3.49 0.43
N ILE A 48 -9.14 4.10 1.51
CA ILE A 48 -9.37 3.39 2.79
C ILE A 48 -10.41 2.29 2.61
N ALA A 49 -11.47 2.54 1.83
CA ALA A 49 -12.49 1.53 1.54
C ALA A 49 -11.94 0.35 0.72
N GLU A 50 -10.86 0.56 -0.03
CA GLU A 50 -10.15 -0.50 -0.76
C GLU A 50 -9.21 -1.34 0.13
N ILE A 51 -8.73 -0.83 1.28
CA ILE A 51 -7.80 -1.58 2.16
C ILE A 51 -8.26 -3.02 2.49
N PRO A 52 -9.54 -3.27 2.87
CA PRO A 52 -9.99 -4.62 3.19
C PRO A 52 -9.78 -5.61 2.04
N SER A 53 -9.85 -5.17 0.78
CA SER A 53 -9.60 -6.01 -0.40
C SER A 53 -8.16 -6.56 -0.48
N ILE A 54 -7.19 -5.94 0.21
CA ILE A 54 -5.82 -6.46 0.31
C ILE A 54 -5.81 -7.87 0.92
N SER A 55 -6.75 -8.16 1.82
CA SER A 55 -6.89 -9.49 2.43
C SER A 55 -7.30 -10.58 1.43
N GLU A 56 -7.83 -10.19 0.27
CA GLU A 56 -8.20 -11.09 -0.83
C GLU A 56 -7.00 -11.42 -1.73
N ILE A 57 -5.92 -10.63 -1.67
CA ILE A 57 -4.70 -10.90 -2.43
C ILE A 57 -4.11 -12.24 -1.96
N ARG A 58 -3.98 -13.18 -2.90
CA ARG A 58 -3.33 -14.46 -2.69
C ARG A 58 -1.98 -14.44 -3.40
N LEU A 59 -0.91 -14.44 -2.62
CA LEU A 59 0.45 -14.56 -3.14
C LEU A 59 0.92 -16.00 -2.97
N SER A 60 1.39 -16.60 -4.05
CA SER A 60 2.08 -17.89 -3.98
C SER A 60 3.34 -17.73 -3.14
N ARG A 61 3.41 -18.43 -2.01
CA ARG A 61 4.60 -18.42 -1.13
C ARG A 61 5.84 -19.00 -1.80
N TYR A 62 5.65 -19.76 -2.88
CA TYR A 62 6.70 -20.39 -3.64
C TYR A 62 6.73 -19.79 -5.05
N LEU A 63 7.74 -18.97 -5.31
CA LEU A 63 8.13 -18.57 -6.64
C LEU A 63 9.14 -19.64 -7.08
N LEU A 64 8.70 -20.58 -7.91
CA LEU A 64 9.65 -21.38 -8.66
C LEU A 64 10.51 -20.40 -9.48
N PRO A 65 11.84 -20.53 -9.48
CA PRO A 65 12.61 -19.98 -10.58
C PRO A 65 11.95 -20.56 -11.83
N VAL A 66 11.43 -19.70 -12.72
CA VAL A 66 11.31 -20.08 -14.12
C VAL A 66 12.68 -20.66 -14.46
N GLU A 67 12.74 -21.91 -14.91
CA GLU A 67 13.95 -22.46 -15.50
C GLU A 67 14.39 -21.45 -16.55
N THR A 68 15.33 -20.59 -16.20
CA THR A 68 16.11 -19.90 -17.19
C THR A 68 16.88 -21.02 -17.82
N ASP A 69 16.43 -21.46 -19.00
CA ASP A 69 17.18 -22.36 -19.86
C ASP A 69 18.63 -21.87 -19.84
N TYR A 70 19.46 -22.58 -19.08
CA TYR A 70 20.89 -22.36 -19.10
C TYR A 70 21.31 -22.77 -20.50
N ILE A 71 21.44 -21.78 -21.38
CA ILE A 71 22.03 -21.96 -22.70
C ILE A 71 23.45 -22.49 -22.45
N LYS A 72 23.63 -23.78 -22.77
CA LYS A 72 24.93 -24.45 -22.88
C LYS A 72 25.78 -23.79 -23.96
#